data_AF-A0A1R4GWM7-F1
#
_entry.id   AF-A0A1R4GWM7-F1
#
_cell.length_a   1.000
_cell.length_b   1.000
_cell.length_c   1.000
_cell.angle_alpha   90.00
_cell.angle_beta   90.00
_cell.angle_gamma   90.00
#
_symmetry.space_group_name_H-M   'P 1'
#
loop_
_entity.id
_entity.type
_entity.pdbx_description
1 polymer ?
#
loop_
_entity_poly.entity_id
_entity_poly.type
_entity_poly.pdbx_seq_one_letter_code
_entity_poly.pdbx_strand_id
1 'polypeptide(L)'
;MEDAIMTGLIMSVVGLVMAVFGWLGFARRLPANAMIGIRLPATRVSDEAWEETHVAAGPWLILSGLIPFFAGVFILLMGAALPEWTVLAAYAGMLIFVLVGTALGVRAANAVNSSI
;
A
#
# COMPACT_ATOMS: atom_id res chain seq x y z
N MET A 1 7.22 -26.09 -9.55
CA MET A 1 8.19 -25.05 -9.96
C MET A 1 7.47 -23.89 -10.64
N GLU A 2 6.58 -24.16 -11.60
CA GLU A 2 5.75 -23.14 -12.25
C GLU A 2 4.91 -22.30 -11.25
N ASP A 3 4.29 -22.95 -10.26
CA ASP A 3 3.48 -22.25 -9.24
C ASP A 3 4.28 -21.25 -8.39
N ALA A 4 5.53 -21.60 -8.05
CA ALA A 4 6.40 -20.73 -7.26
C ALA A 4 6.84 -19.51 -8.07
N ILE A 5 7.15 -19.71 -9.35
CA ILE A 5 7.51 -18.62 -10.27
C ILE A 5 6.33 -17.65 -10.42
N MET A 6 5.14 -18.18 -10.71
CA MET A 6 3.94 -17.36 -10.85
C MET A 6 3.60 -16.60 -9.57
N THR A 7 3.64 -17.28 -8.42
CA THR A 7 3.37 -16.66 -7.11
C THR A 7 4.38 -15.55 -6.81
N GLY A 8 5.67 -15.83 -6.98
CA GLY A 8 6.73 -14.87 -6.73
C GLY A 8 6.60 -13.63 -7.62
N LEU A 9 6.36 -13.81 -8.92
CA LEU A 9 6.16 -12.71 -9.86
C LEU A 9 4.95 -11.84 -9.51
N ILE A 10 3.80 -12.45 -9.22
CA ILE A 10 2.58 -11.71 -8.87
C ILE A 10 2.81 -10.88 -7.61
N MET A 11 3.37 -11.50 -6.56
CA MET A 11 3.66 -10.79 -5.30
C MET A 11 4.63 -9.63 -5.50
N SER A 12 5.70 -9.84 -6.28
CA SER A 12 6.65 -8.79 -6.61
C SER A 12 6.01 -7.64 -7.39
N VAL A 13 5.24 -7.93 -8.44
CA VAL A 13 4.60 -6.88 -9.24
C VAL A 13 3.57 -6.10 -8.42
N VAL A 14 2.69 -6.79 -7.67
CA VAL A 14 1.68 -6.14 -6.83
C VAL A 14 2.32 -5.27 -5.76
N GLY A 15 3.33 -5.81 -5.06
CA GLY A 15 4.07 -5.06 -4.04
C GLY A 15 4.73 -3.81 -4.58
N LEU A 16 5.36 -3.91 -5.76
CA LEU A 16 5.98 -2.77 -6.43
C LEU A 16 4.95 -1.70 -6.82
N VAL A 17 3.82 -2.10 -7.41
CA VAL A 17 2.74 -1.17 -7.79
C VAL A 17 2.19 -0.43 -6.58
N MET A 18 1.97 -1.14 -5.47
CA MET A 18 1.54 -0.51 -4.21
C MET A 18 2.59 0.49 -3.70
N ALA A 19 3.87 0.15 -3.74
CA ALA A 19 4.93 1.04 -3.31
C ALA A 19 5.01 2.31 -4.19
N VAL A 20 4.83 2.16 -5.51
CA VAL A 20 4.76 3.29 -6.45
C VAL A 20 3.57 4.20 -6.14
N PHE A 21 2.38 3.67 -5.88
CA PHE A 21 1.23 4.50 -5.51
C PHE A 21 1.39 5.16 -4.14
N GLY A 22 1.99 4.47 -3.17
CA GLY A 22 2.36 5.04 -1.89
C GLY A 22 3.32 6.22 -2.04
N TRP A 23 4.33 6.07 -2.90
CA TRP A 23 5.26 7.15 -3.23
C TRP A 23 4.58 8.33 -3.94
N LEU A 24 3.71 8.08 -4.91
CA LEU A 24 2.97 9.15 -5.60
C LEU A 24 2.08 9.92 -4.63
N GLY A 25 1.42 9.23 -3.69
CA GLY A 25 0.65 9.87 -2.62
C GLY A 25 1.53 10.71 -1.69
N PHE A 26 2.62 10.13 -1.19
CA PHE A 26 3.57 10.81 -0.31
C PHE A 26 4.20 12.06 -0.96
N ALA A 27 4.51 11.97 -2.26
CA ALA A 27 5.11 13.04 -3.03
C ALA A 27 4.13 14.11 -3.52
N ARG A 28 2.85 14.07 -3.11
CA ARG A 28 1.79 14.99 -3.57
C ARG A 28 1.58 14.97 -5.09
N ARG A 29 1.81 13.81 -5.71
CA ARG A 29 1.69 13.57 -7.16
C ARG A 29 0.52 12.67 -7.53
N LEU A 30 -0.36 12.38 -6.57
CA LEU A 30 -1.55 11.56 -6.76
C LEU A 30 -2.79 12.47 -6.77
N PRO A 31 -3.22 12.97 -7.95
CA PRO A 31 -4.42 13.79 -8.02
C PRO A 31 -5.68 12.99 -7.68
N ALA A 32 -6.72 13.68 -7.23
CA ALA A 32 -8.03 13.10 -7.01
C ALA A 32 -8.52 12.42 -8.30
N ASN A 33 -8.90 11.15 -8.19
CA ASN A 33 -9.27 10.34 -9.35
C ASN A 33 -10.35 9.30 -8.99
N ALA A 34 -10.84 8.58 -10.00
CA ALA A 34 -11.93 7.61 -9.85
C ALA A 34 -11.48 6.15 -9.70
N MET A 35 -10.18 5.83 -9.73
CA MET A 35 -9.69 4.43 -9.57
C MET A 35 -8.85 4.14 -8.32
N ILE A 36 -7.85 4.96 -7.99
CA ILE A 36 -6.80 4.69 -6.99
C ILE A 36 -6.99 5.58 -5.75
N GLY A 37 -6.55 5.13 -4.57
CA GLY A 37 -6.47 5.94 -3.35
C GLY A 37 -7.52 5.60 -2.27
N ILE A 38 -7.41 6.26 -1.11
CA ILE A 38 -8.35 6.17 0.01
C ILE A 38 -9.57 7.03 -0.32
N ARG A 39 -10.77 6.44 -0.18
CA ARG A 39 -12.00 6.91 -0.81
C ARG A 39 -13.16 6.98 0.18
N LEU A 40 -12.87 7.50 1.35
CA LEU A 40 -13.85 7.66 2.41
C LEU A 40 -14.46 9.06 2.33
N PRO A 41 -15.68 9.29 2.86
CA PRO A 41 -16.33 10.59 2.81
C PRO A 41 -15.42 11.75 3.27
N ALA A 42 -14.69 11.55 4.37
CA ALA A 42 -13.72 12.53 4.89
C ALA A 42 -12.61 12.93 3.90
N THR A 43 -12.21 12.03 3.02
CA THR A 43 -11.08 12.21 2.09
C THR A 43 -11.47 12.88 0.77
N ARG A 44 -12.78 13.10 0.55
CA ARG A 44 -13.34 13.64 -0.70
C ARG A 44 -13.98 15.02 -0.55
N VAL A 45 -13.79 15.67 0.59
CA VAL A 45 -14.38 16.99 0.89
C VAL A 45 -13.71 18.09 0.06
N SER A 46 -12.39 18.02 -0.09
CA SER A 46 -11.59 18.99 -0.83
C SER A 46 -10.33 18.32 -1.39
N ASP A 47 -9.67 19.00 -2.34
CA ASP A 47 -8.37 18.56 -2.87
C ASP A 47 -7.29 18.53 -1.79
N GLU A 48 -7.34 19.47 -0.83
CA GLU A 48 -6.45 19.50 0.33
C GLU A 48 -6.65 18.28 1.24
N ALA A 49 -7.91 17.92 1.55
CA ALA A 49 -8.21 16.73 2.33
C ALA A 49 -7.75 15.44 1.62
N TRP A 50 -7.86 15.40 0.30
CA TRP A 50 -7.32 14.31 -0.52
C TRP A 50 -5.79 14.24 -0.41
N GLU A 51 -5.10 15.37 -0.58
CA GLU A 51 -3.64 15.43 -0.56
C GLU A 51 -3.08 15.03 0.81
N GLU A 52 -3.57 15.64 1.89
CA GLU A 52 -3.09 15.35 3.25
C GLU A 52 -3.38 13.91 3.68
N THR A 53 -4.49 13.33 3.22
CA THR A 53 -4.76 11.89 3.40
C THR A 53 -3.65 11.04 2.80
N HIS A 54 -3.27 11.30 1.54
CA HIS A 54 -2.34 10.47 0.80
C HIS A 54 -0.87 10.75 1.15
N VAL A 55 -0.55 11.96 1.62
CA VAL A 55 0.73 12.27 2.23
C VAL A 55 0.92 11.47 3.52
N ALA A 56 -0.09 11.45 4.40
CA ALA A 56 -0.03 10.71 5.65
C ALA A 56 -0.05 9.18 5.44
N ALA A 57 -0.83 8.68 4.49
CA ALA A 57 -0.93 7.25 4.21
C ALA A 57 0.23 6.69 3.38
N GLY A 58 0.89 7.53 2.58
CA GLY A 58 1.89 7.15 1.58
C GLY A 58 3.02 6.27 2.12
N PRO A 59 3.75 6.68 3.19
CA PRO A 59 4.84 5.87 3.76
C PRO A 59 4.39 4.47 4.19
N TRP A 60 3.18 4.35 4.73
CA TRP A 60 2.63 3.07 5.16
C TRP A 60 2.22 2.19 3.98
N LEU A 61 1.70 2.78 2.90
CA LEU A 61 1.42 2.05 1.67
C LEU A 61 2.72 1.58 0.98
N ILE A 62 3.80 2.35 1.07
CA ILE A 62 5.14 1.93 0.64
C ILE A 62 5.59 0.70 1.41
N LEU A 63 5.58 0.76 2.75
CA LEU A 63 5.96 -0.38 3.61
C LEU A 63 5.08 -1.60 3.34
N SER A 64 3.78 -1.38 3.18
CA SER A 64 2.80 -2.42 2.82
C SER A 64 3.16 -3.13 1.52
N GLY A 65 3.61 -2.40 0.49
CA GLY A 65 4.01 -2.96 -0.80
C GLY A 65 5.39 -3.64 -0.79
N LEU A 66 6.35 -3.13 0.00
CA LEU A 66 7.69 -3.72 0.09
C LEU A 66 7.68 -5.14 0.67
N ILE A 67 6.75 -5.45 1.57
CA ILE A 67 6.63 -6.77 2.20
C ILE A 67 6.35 -7.89 1.16
N PRO A 68 5.22 -7.87 0.41
CA PRO A 68 4.97 -8.85 -0.63
C PRO A 68 5.98 -8.74 -1.76
N PHE A 69 6.56 -7.55 -2.01
CA PHE A 69 7.62 -7.41 -3.03
C PHE A 69 8.82 -8.32 -2.72
N PHE A 70 9.41 -8.16 -1.54
CA PHE A 70 10.58 -8.95 -1.14
C PHE A 70 10.22 -10.42 -0.88
N ALA A 71 9.04 -10.71 -0.33
CA ALA A 71 8.57 -12.09 -0.20
C ALA A 71 8.49 -12.78 -1.58
N GLY A 72 7.97 -12.09 -2.59
CA GLY A 72 7.94 -12.58 -3.97
C GLY A 72 9.35 -12.81 -4.55
N VAL A 73 10.27 -11.87 -4.33
CA VAL A 73 11.68 -12.01 -4.74
C VAL A 73 12.33 -13.21 -4.07
N PHE A 74 12.13 -13.43 -2.78
CA PHE A 74 12.67 -14.60 -2.09
C PHE A 74 12.05 -15.91 -2.60
N ILE A 75 10.76 -15.94 -2.91
CA ILE A 75 10.11 -17.11 -3.51
C ILE A 75 10.74 -17.44 -4.87
N LEU A 76 11.04 -16.43 -5.70
CA LEU A 76 11.72 -16.63 -6.99
C LEU A 76 13.13 -17.19 -6.85
N LEU A 77 13.86 -16.77 -5.82
CA LEU A 77 15.26 -17.17 -5.60
C LEU A 77 15.40 -18.50 -4.86
N MET A 78 14.50 -18.79 -3.93
CA MET A 78 14.65 -19.89 -2.96
C MET A 78 13.59 -20.98 -3.11
N GLY A 79 12.47 -20.70 -3.80
CA GLY A 79 11.42 -21.67 -4.07
C GLY A 79 10.97 -22.45 -2.84
N ALA A 80 11.09 -23.78 -2.90
CA ALA A 80 10.65 -24.71 -1.85
C ALA A 80 11.46 -24.63 -0.54
N ALA A 81 12.55 -23.86 -0.48
CA ALA A 81 13.31 -23.66 0.76
C ALA A 81 12.62 -22.70 1.76
N LEU A 82 11.61 -21.93 1.32
CA LEU A 82 10.85 -21.06 2.20
C LEU A 82 9.71 -21.81 2.90
N PRO A 83 9.37 -21.45 4.15
CA PRO A 83 8.21 -22.02 4.83
C PRO A 83 6.90 -21.75 4.09
N GLU A 84 5.96 -22.70 4.14
CA GLU A 84 4.63 -22.60 3.49
C GLU A 84 3.83 -21.37 3.95
N TRP A 85 4.04 -20.90 5.19
CA TRP A 85 3.36 -19.74 5.75
C TRP A 85 3.90 -18.39 5.26
N THR A 86 4.98 -18.37 4.47
CA THR A 86 5.64 -17.13 4.00
C THR A 86 4.66 -16.20 3.28
N VAL A 87 3.84 -16.76 2.39
CA VAL A 87 2.84 -16.01 1.63
C VAL A 87 1.80 -15.39 2.56
N LEU A 88 1.30 -16.18 3.52
CA LEU A 88 0.31 -15.72 4.49
C LEU A 88 0.87 -14.60 5.38
N ALA A 89 2.09 -14.75 5.90
CA ALA A 89 2.73 -13.73 6.72
C ALA A 89 3.00 -12.44 5.94
N ALA A 90 3.40 -12.53 4.68
CA ALA A 90 3.60 -11.37 3.83
C ALA A 90 2.30 -10.57 3.64
N TYR A 91 1.18 -11.25 3.35
CA TYR A 91 -0.11 -10.59 3.21
C TYR A 91 -0.67 -10.06 4.54
N ALA A 92 -0.42 -10.75 5.65
CA ALA A 92 -0.78 -10.24 6.98
C ALA A 92 -0.03 -8.95 7.31
N GLY A 93 1.29 -8.91 7.05
CA GLY A 93 2.10 -7.70 7.20
C GLY A 93 1.63 -6.55 6.30
N MET A 94 1.38 -6.85 5.01
CA MET A 94 0.79 -5.92 4.06
C MET A 94 -0.50 -5.31 4.61
N LEU A 95 -1.44 -6.14 5.08
CA LEU A 95 -2.74 -5.71 5.59
C LEU A 95 -2.61 -4.78 6.80
N ILE A 96 -1.74 -5.10 7.76
CA ILE A 96 -1.48 -4.25 8.94
C ILE A 96 -1.11 -2.83 8.48
N PHE A 97 -0.17 -2.70 7.54
CA PHE A 97 0.27 -1.40 7.05
C PHE A 97 -0.78 -0.66 6.21
N VAL A 98 -1.60 -1.37 5.43
CA VAL A 98 -2.76 -0.75 4.74
C VAL A 98 -3.71 -0.15 5.76
N LEU A 99 -4.05 -0.89 6.82
CA LEU A 99 -4.98 -0.44 7.85
C LEU A 99 -4.43 0.76 8.63
N VAL A 100 -3.16 0.72 9.02
CA VAL A 100 -2.47 1.83 9.69
C VAL A 100 -2.45 3.06 8.79
N GLY A 101 -2.03 2.92 7.53
CA GLY A 101 -2.01 4.02 6.56
C GLY A 101 -3.38 4.63 6.33
N THR A 102 -4.42 3.79 6.24
CA THR A 102 -5.80 4.24 6.09
C THR A 102 -6.28 5.03 7.31
N ALA A 103 -6.05 4.51 8.52
CA ALA A 103 -6.46 5.18 9.75
C ALA A 103 -5.76 6.54 9.93
N LEU A 104 -4.46 6.62 9.64
CA LEU A 104 -3.70 7.86 9.73
C LEU A 104 -4.07 8.85 8.63
N GLY A 105 -4.32 8.38 7.41
CA GLY A 105 -4.80 9.22 6.31
C GLY A 105 -6.17 9.84 6.62
N VAL A 106 -7.11 9.06 7.14
CA VAL A 106 -8.44 9.57 7.54
C VAL A 106 -8.33 10.61 8.66
N ARG A 107 -7.43 10.39 9.63
CA ARG A 107 -7.17 11.37 10.69
C ARG A 107 -6.62 12.69 10.13
N ALA A 108 -5.73 12.62 9.14
CA ALA A 108 -5.21 13.82 8.46
C ALA A 108 -6.31 14.58 7.71
N ALA A 109 -7.16 13.87 6.94
CA ALA A 109 -8.32 14.48 6.28
C ALA A 109 -9.27 15.18 7.28
N ASN A 110 -9.58 14.52 8.40
CA ASN A 110 -10.47 15.11 9.41
C ASN A 110 -9.89 16.37 10.06
N ALA A 111 -8.57 16.43 10.24
CA ALA A 111 -7.92 17.63 10.77
C ALA A 111 -8.10 18.82 9.80
N VAL A 112 -7.90 18.62 8.50
CA VAL A 112 -8.15 19.63 7.46
C VAL A 112 -9.62 20.04 7.41
N ASN A 113 -10.53 19.07 7.43
CA ASN A 113 -11.97 19.35 7.35
C ASN A 113 -12.50 20.14 8.56
N SER A 114 -11.86 20.02 9.73
CA SER A 114 -12.26 20.74 10.94
C SER A 114 -11.85 22.21 10.98
N SER A 115 -10.98 22.64 10.06
CA SER A 115 -10.51 24.04 9.93
C SER A 115 -11.27 24.86 8.88
N ILE A 116 -12.29 24.28 8.23
CA ILE A 116 -13.14 24.91 7.22
C ILE A 116 -14.52 25.18 7.84
#